data_AF-A0A6L8MK81-F1
#
_entry.id   AF-A0A6L8MK81-F1
#
_cell.length_a   1.000
_cell.length_b   1.000
_cell.length_c   1.000
_cell.angle_alpha   90.00
_cell.angle_beta   90.00
_cell.angle_gamma   90.00
#
_symmetry.space_group_name_H-M   'P 1'
#
loop_
_entity.id
_entity.type
_entity.pdbx_description
1 polymer ?
#
loop_
_entity_poly.entity_id
_entity_poly.type
_entity_poly.pdbx_seq_one_letter_code
_entity_poly.pdbx_strand_id
1 'polypeptide(L)'
;MSAREFNFDGLVGPSHNYAGLSFGNVASFSNVKSASNPKLAALQGLAKMRALAARGFGQALLPPQDRPNFRLLRSIGFTGTDAEVLSKAAREAPVILACAYSASPMWTANAATVSPSADSADGRTHFTAANLNNKLHRAFEHEQSARALRAIFKDEKHFAVHDALPGTPAFGDEGAANHTRLCKEHGSAGVELFVYGRSEFDAGAPAPRKYPARQTLEASQAVARLHGLSAERTVYVQQNPDVIDQGVFHNDVIAVGNANALFYHEQAFADEAGALDQLRRAMGAVGADLNAIRVDTAHVPVADAVASYLFNSQLLSKADGKMALVIPHECQEVGSVARYLENLVAGGGVVDELIHFDLRQSMRNGGGPACLRLRVALTDAEAAAMHQGVLMTEALYHTLVAWVEKHYRDRLEPADLADPQLAIEVHNALEELSRLLGLPGLYD
;
A
#
# COMPACT_ATOMS: atom_id res chain seq x y z
N MET A 1 -15.84 -6.09 21.33
CA MET A 1 -15.05 -7.32 21.08
C MET A 1 -13.59 -6.91 21.00
N SER A 2 -12.67 -7.78 21.43
CA SER A 2 -11.24 -7.54 21.19
C SER A 2 -10.98 -7.64 19.68
N ALA A 3 -10.30 -6.66 19.11
CA ALA A 3 -9.83 -6.68 17.73
C ALA A 3 -8.46 -6.04 17.65
N ARG A 4 -7.64 -6.48 16.70
CA ARG A 4 -6.30 -5.95 16.47
C ARG A 4 -6.08 -5.68 15.00
N GLU A 5 -5.23 -4.71 14.70
CA GLU A 5 -4.76 -4.48 13.34
C GLU A 5 -3.68 -5.50 12.96
N PHE A 6 -3.87 -6.12 11.79
CA PHE A 6 -2.88 -6.93 11.11
C PHE A 6 -2.31 -6.13 9.92
N ASN A 7 -0.98 -6.12 9.82
CA ASN A 7 -0.24 -5.58 8.70
C ASN A 7 -0.03 -6.71 7.68
N PHE A 8 -0.66 -6.62 6.51
CA PHE A 8 -0.49 -7.55 5.40
C PHE A 8 0.52 -6.98 4.41
N ASP A 9 1.77 -7.38 4.59
CA ASP A 9 2.90 -6.87 3.83
C ASP A 9 3.10 -7.62 2.52
N GLY A 10 3.36 -6.88 1.44
CA GLY A 10 3.68 -7.44 0.14
C GLY A 10 5.07 -8.07 0.12
N LEU A 11 5.13 -9.36 -0.19
CA LEU A 11 6.40 -10.00 -0.54
C LEU A 11 6.85 -9.48 -1.89
N VAL A 12 8.06 -8.89 -1.94
CA VAL A 12 8.63 -8.39 -3.19
C VAL A 12 8.78 -9.53 -4.20
N GLY A 13 8.31 -9.33 -5.44
CA GLY A 13 8.37 -10.34 -6.49
C GLY A 13 9.78 -10.54 -7.06
N PRO A 14 10.09 -11.71 -7.66
CA PRO A 14 11.44 -12.00 -8.17
C PRO A 14 11.85 -11.12 -9.37
N SER A 15 10.88 -10.46 -10.01
CA SER A 15 11.10 -9.56 -11.15
C SER A 15 11.27 -8.08 -10.76
N HIS A 16 11.47 -7.75 -9.47
CA HIS A 16 11.68 -6.37 -9.03
C HIS A 16 12.74 -5.66 -9.87
N ASN A 17 12.41 -4.48 -10.41
CA ASN A 17 13.28 -3.73 -11.30
C ASN A 17 12.97 -2.21 -11.26
N TYR A 18 13.88 -1.40 -11.79
CA TYR A 18 13.75 0.06 -11.86
C TYR A 18 13.48 0.53 -13.29
N ALA A 19 12.20 0.59 -13.65
CA ALA A 19 11.75 0.98 -14.99
C ALA A 19 11.17 2.41 -15.10
N GLY A 20 11.01 3.14 -13.99
CA GLY A 20 10.49 4.52 -13.98
C GLY A 20 9.11 4.73 -14.57
N LEU A 21 8.20 3.79 -14.31
CA LEU A 21 6.91 3.69 -14.98
C LEU A 21 5.83 4.62 -14.39
N SER A 22 6.15 5.37 -13.33
CA SER A 22 5.18 6.16 -12.56
C SER A 22 5.47 7.66 -12.64
N PHE A 23 5.02 8.33 -13.70
CA PHE A 23 5.04 9.80 -13.75
C PHE A 23 4.29 10.42 -12.55
N GLY A 24 4.96 11.35 -11.84
CA GLY A 24 4.53 11.92 -10.55
C GLY A 24 5.14 11.25 -9.32
N ASN A 25 5.77 10.08 -9.46
CA ASN A 25 6.61 9.49 -8.44
C ASN A 25 8.09 9.82 -8.75
N VAL A 26 8.64 10.78 -8.02
CA VAL A 26 9.99 11.32 -8.26
C VAL A 26 11.07 10.25 -8.10
N ALA A 27 10.94 9.35 -7.10
CA ALA A 27 11.90 8.29 -6.84
C ALA A 27 11.97 7.27 -7.99
N SER A 28 10.81 6.87 -8.52
CA SER A 28 10.74 5.95 -9.66
C SER A 28 11.48 6.50 -10.88
N PHE A 29 11.35 7.79 -11.16
CA PHE A 29 11.96 8.42 -12.34
C PHE A 29 13.48 8.58 -12.21
N SER A 30 14.00 8.89 -11.02
CA SER A 30 15.44 9.13 -10.80
C SER A 30 16.30 7.86 -10.87
N ASN A 31 15.70 6.68 -10.66
CA ASN A 31 16.42 5.39 -10.66
C ASN A 31 16.30 4.60 -11.98
N VAL A 32 15.69 5.18 -13.01
CA VAL A 32 15.54 4.56 -14.34
C VAL A 32 16.87 4.01 -14.85
N LYS A 33 16.85 2.77 -15.36
CA LYS A 33 18.00 2.02 -15.91
C LYS A 33 19.04 1.54 -14.89
N SER A 34 18.82 1.75 -13.61
CA SER A 34 19.69 1.16 -12.58
C SER A 34 19.47 -0.34 -12.48
N ALA A 35 20.53 -1.08 -12.18
CA ALA A 35 20.38 -2.48 -11.76
C ALA A 35 19.66 -2.54 -10.41
N SER A 36 18.75 -3.48 -10.29
CA SER A 36 18.02 -3.78 -9.05
C SER A 36 18.58 -5.04 -8.39
N ASN A 37 18.25 -5.25 -7.12
CA ASN A 37 18.56 -6.49 -6.40
C ASN A 37 17.25 -7.07 -5.83
N PRO A 38 16.54 -7.90 -6.63
CA PRO A 38 15.28 -8.54 -6.20
C PRO A 38 15.43 -9.31 -4.89
N LYS A 39 16.51 -10.10 -4.74
CA LYS A 39 16.78 -10.88 -3.53
C LYS A 39 16.85 -9.99 -2.29
N LEU A 40 17.67 -8.94 -2.32
CA LEU A 40 17.81 -8.00 -1.22
C LEU A 40 16.49 -7.29 -0.92
N ALA A 41 15.72 -6.91 -1.95
CA ALA A 41 14.43 -6.26 -1.78
C ALA A 41 13.45 -7.13 -0.98
N ALA A 42 13.35 -8.42 -1.33
CA ALA A 42 12.51 -9.37 -0.61
C ALA A 42 13.02 -9.62 0.82
N LEU A 43 14.33 -9.77 1.02
CA LEU A 43 14.92 -9.96 2.35
C LEU A 43 14.73 -8.75 3.27
N GLN A 44 14.82 -7.53 2.74
CA GLN A 44 14.53 -6.29 3.48
C GLN A 44 13.08 -6.26 3.97
N GLY A 45 12.12 -6.56 3.10
CA GLY A 45 10.71 -6.66 3.46
C GLY A 45 10.45 -7.72 4.53
N LEU A 46 10.97 -8.94 4.34
CA LEU A 46 10.82 -10.03 5.30
C LEU A 46 11.43 -9.71 6.67
N ALA A 47 12.58 -9.04 6.71
CA ALA A 47 13.20 -8.61 7.97
C ALA A 47 12.33 -7.60 8.72
N LYS A 48 11.70 -6.65 8.01
CA LYS A 48 10.72 -5.73 8.59
C LYS A 48 9.54 -6.48 9.21
N MET A 49 8.91 -7.36 8.44
CA MET A 49 7.77 -8.15 8.89
C MET A 49 8.11 -8.95 10.15
N ARG A 50 9.23 -9.67 10.16
CA ARG A 50 9.68 -10.45 11.32
C ARG A 50 9.90 -9.56 12.54
N ALA A 51 10.58 -8.44 12.38
CA ALA A 51 10.89 -7.54 13.48
C ALA A 51 9.62 -6.93 14.11
N LEU A 52 8.62 -6.59 13.31
CA LEU A 52 7.32 -6.12 13.81
C LEU A 52 6.53 -7.25 14.49
N ALA A 53 6.52 -8.45 13.91
CA ALA A 53 5.89 -9.62 14.51
C ALA A 53 6.50 -9.97 15.88
N ALA A 54 7.83 -9.92 16.00
CA ALA A 54 8.56 -10.18 17.24
C ALA A 54 8.26 -9.15 18.35
N ARG A 55 7.81 -7.95 17.97
CA ARG A 55 7.33 -6.90 18.89
C ARG A 55 5.86 -7.05 19.26
N GLY A 56 5.17 -8.08 18.74
CA GLY A 56 3.77 -8.38 19.04
C GLY A 56 2.76 -7.70 18.11
N PHE A 57 3.21 -6.97 17.09
CA PHE A 57 2.30 -6.41 16.09
C PHE A 57 1.75 -7.53 15.18
N GLY A 58 0.46 -7.47 14.86
CA GLY A 58 -0.16 -8.39 13.91
C GLY A 58 0.51 -8.26 12.55
N GLN A 59 1.08 -9.35 12.04
CA GLN A 59 1.83 -9.35 10.79
C GLN A 59 1.46 -10.58 9.95
N ALA A 60 1.16 -10.32 8.68
CA ALA A 60 0.84 -11.32 7.68
C ALA A 60 1.49 -10.93 6.33
N LEU A 61 1.49 -11.89 5.41
CA LEU A 61 2.05 -11.78 4.06
C LEU A 61 0.93 -11.68 3.01
N LEU A 62 1.11 -10.81 2.03
CA LEU A 62 0.46 -10.93 0.72
C LEU A 62 1.50 -11.39 -0.30
N PRO A 63 1.27 -12.51 -1.00
CA PRO A 63 2.23 -13.04 -1.96
C PRO A 63 2.38 -12.10 -3.18
N PRO A 64 3.54 -12.15 -3.89
CA PRO A 64 3.71 -11.42 -5.13
C PRO A 64 2.75 -11.96 -6.19
N GLN A 65 2.56 -11.21 -7.28
CA GLN A 65 1.74 -11.64 -8.40
C GLN A 65 2.56 -12.29 -9.52
N ASP A 66 1.87 -13.00 -10.42
CA ASP A 66 2.49 -13.62 -11.59
C ASP A 66 3.08 -12.59 -12.55
N ARG A 67 4.35 -12.79 -12.89
CA ARG A 67 5.15 -11.90 -13.74
C ARG A 67 6.08 -12.76 -14.62
N PRO A 68 6.26 -12.41 -15.90
CA PRO A 68 5.69 -11.27 -16.60
C PRO A 68 4.18 -11.43 -16.83
N ASN A 69 3.46 -10.32 -16.81
CA ASN A 69 2.04 -10.30 -17.12
C ASN A 69 1.80 -10.55 -18.62
N PHE A 70 1.70 -11.82 -19.00
CA PHE A 70 1.42 -12.21 -20.38
C PHE A 70 0.03 -11.78 -20.84
N ARG A 71 -0.94 -11.64 -19.93
CA ARG A 71 -2.28 -11.15 -20.28
C ARG A 71 -2.21 -9.72 -20.84
N LEU A 72 -1.44 -8.83 -20.19
CA LEU A 72 -1.16 -7.49 -20.70
C LEU A 72 -0.57 -7.56 -22.11
N LEU A 73 0.54 -8.29 -22.29
CA LEU A 73 1.22 -8.36 -23.59
C LEU A 73 0.32 -8.93 -24.70
N ARG A 74 -0.43 -10.00 -24.41
CA ARG A 74 -1.31 -10.65 -25.39
C ARG A 74 -2.54 -9.79 -25.72
N SER A 75 -3.10 -9.08 -24.75
CA SER A 75 -4.26 -8.19 -24.96
C SER A 75 -4.00 -7.04 -25.94
N ILE A 76 -2.73 -6.66 -26.12
CA ILE A 76 -2.30 -5.61 -27.05
C ILE A 76 -1.67 -6.18 -28.33
N GLY A 77 -1.83 -7.47 -28.59
CA GLY A 77 -1.53 -8.08 -29.89
C GLY A 77 -0.21 -8.84 -30.00
N PHE A 78 0.57 -9.00 -28.92
CA PHE A 78 1.73 -9.91 -28.97
C PHE A 78 1.26 -11.37 -28.97
N THR A 79 1.57 -12.10 -30.04
CA THR A 79 1.14 -13.49 -30.28
C THR A 79 2.31 -14.45 -30.43
N GLY A 80 2.05 -15.75 -30.29
CA GLY A 80 3.03 -16.83 -30.32
C GLY A 80 3.24 -17.48 -28.95
N THR A 81 4.29 -18.29 -28.85
CA THR A 81 4.80 -18.84 -27.58
C THR A 81 5.23 -17.72 -26.63
N ASP A 82 5.34 -18.02 -25.34
CA ASP A 82 5.76 -17.03 -24.34
C ASP A 82 7.12 -16.41 -24.66
N ALA A 83 8.09 -17.21 -25.10
CA ALA A 83 9.40 -16.72 -25.54
C ALA A 83 9.30 -15.78 -26.77
N GLU A 84 8.44 -16.08 -27.74
CA GLU A 84 8.21 -15.21 -28.90
C GLU A 84 7.52 -13.90 -28.49
N VAL A 85 6.57 -13.95 -27.56
CA VAL A 85 5.91 -12.76 -27.01
C VAL A 85 6.91 -11.85 -26.32
N LEU A 86 7.78 -12.39 -25.46
CA LEU A 86 8.82 -11.62 -24.78
C LEU A 86 9.83 -11.03 -25.76
N SER A 87 10.27 -11.82 -26.75
CA SER A 87 11.22 -11.37 -27.78
C SER A 87 10.65 -10.23 -28.63
N LYS A 88 9.39 -10.34 -29.07
CA LYS A 88 8.70 -9.28 -29.82
C LYS A 88 8.52 -8.03 -28.96
N ALA A 89 8.03 -8.18 -27.73
CA ALA A 89 7.84 -7.06 -26.81
C ALA A 89 9.17 -6.34 -26.49
N ALA A 90 10.27 -7.08 -26.29
CA ALA A 90 11.59 -6.50 -26.07
C ALA A 90 12.07 -5.64 -27.24
N ARG A 91 11.84 -6.11 -28.49
CA ARG A 91 12.27 -5.41 -29.71
C ARG A 91 11.37 -4.23 -30.06
N GLU A 92 10.06 -4.40 -29.92
CA GLU A 92 9.05 -3.49 -30.47
C GLU A 92 8.50 -2.51 -29.43
N ALA A 93 8.43 -2.92 -28.15
CA ALA A 93 7.84 -2.12 -27.07
C ALA A 93 8.51 -2.39 -25.69
N PRO A 94 9.83 -2.10 -25.53
CA PRO A 94 10.58 -2.45 -24.31
C PRO A 94 10.02 -1.83 -23.03
N VAL A 95 9.38 -0.66 -23.10
CA VAL A 95 8.70 -0.03 -21.94
C VAL A 95 7.48 -0.85 -21.52
N ILE A 96 6.73 -1.42 -22.47
CA ILE A 96 5.58 -2.27 -22.17
C ILE A 96 6.01 -3.62 -21.62
N LEU A 97 7.13 -4.17 -22.11
CA LEU A 97 7.77 -5.33 -21.49
C LEU A 97 8.12 -5.04 -20.02
N ALA A 98 8.71 -3.88 -19.73
CA ALA A 98 9.00 -3.47 -18.36
C ALA A 98 7.74 -3.33 -17.49
N CYS A 99 6.63 -2.81 -18.05
CA CYS A 99 5.33 -2.82 -17.37
C CYS A 99 4.88 -4.24 -17.02
N ALA A 100 5.05 -5.20 -17.93
CA ALA A 100 4.65 -6.59 -17.70
C ALA A 100 5.47 -7.25 -16.58
N TYR A 101 6.71 -6.82 -16.33
CA TYR A 101 7.57 -7.37 -15.28
C TYR A 101 7.54 -6.62 -13.95
N SER A 102 6.80 -5.52 -13.84
CA SER A 102 6.84 -4.68 -12.63
C SER A 102 6.42 -5.46 -11.37
N ALA A 103 7.24 -5.41 -10.32
CA ALA A 103 6.94 -5.96 -9.01
C ALA A 103 6.09 -5.00 -8.13
N SER A 104 5.40 -4.03 -8.73
CA SER A 104 4.53 -3.06 -8.06
C SER A 104 3.44 -3.63 -7.13
N PRO A 105 2.94 -4.89 -7.28
CA PRO A 105 2.03 -5.47 -6.30
C PRO A 105 2.59 -5.58 -4.88
N MET A 106 3.91 -5.45 -4.70
CA MET A 106 4.52 -5.41 -3.37
C MET A 106 3.99 -4.24 -2.52
N TRP A 107 3.47 -3.18 -3.16
CA TRP A 107 2.84 -2.06 -2.46
C TRP A 107 1.38 -2.36 -2.15
N THR A 108 1.17 -3.21 -1.16
CA THR A 108 -0.16 -3.72 -0.80
C THR A 108 -1.08 -2.68 -0.18
N ALA A 109 -0.56 -1.51 0.24
CA ALA A 109 -1.40 -0.36 0.56
C ALA A 109 -2.35 0.01 -0.59
N ASN A 110 -2.01 -0.34 -1.84
CA ASN A 110 -2.87 -0.12 -2.99
C ASN A 110 -3.61 -1.39 -3.46
N ALA A 111 -3.48 -2.53 -2.78
CA ALA A 111 -4.11 -3.77 -3.25
C ALA A 111 -5.64 -3.68 -3.17
N ALA A 112 -6.15 -3.06 -2.11
CA ALA A 112 -7.57 -2.88 -1.86
C ALA A 112 -7.82 -1.73 -0.87
N THR A 113 -9.06 -1.29 -0.77
CA THR A 113 -9.58 -0.61 0.43
C THR A 113 -10.19 -1.65 1.36
N VAL A 114 -10.04 -1.47 2.68
CA VAL A 114 -10.53 -2.39 3.70
C VAL A 114 -11.37 -1.63 4.72
N SER A 115 -12.57 -2.14 5.01
CA SER A 115 -13.42 -1.64 6.10
C SER A 115 -13.73 -2.77 7.09
N PRO A 116 -13.35 -2.63 8.36
CA PRO A 116 -13.63 -3.65 9.38
C PRO A 116 -15.13 -3.89 9.61
N SER A 117 -15.46 -5.05 10.14
CA SER A 117 -16.83 -5.43 10.52
C SER A 117 -17.53 -4.48 11.47
N ALA A 118 -16.79 -3.71 12.28
CA ALA A 118 -17.36 -2.70 13.17
C ALA A 118 -17.98 -1.49 12.42
N ASP A 119 -17.69 -1.36 11.12
CA ASP A 119 -18.05 -0.17 10.33
C ASP A 119 -19.04 -0.47 9.21
N SER A 120 -19.10 -1.73 8.75
CA SER A 120 -20.02 -2.19 7.72
C SER A 120 -21.42 -2.46 8.27
N ALA A 121 -22.43 -2.29 7.42
CA ALA A 121 -23.82 -2.50 7.80
C ALA A 121 -24.18 -3.97 8.07
N ASP A 122 -23.46 -4.92 7.46
CA ASP A 122 -23.73 -6.37 7.58
C ASP A 122 -22.81 -7.07 8.59
N GLY A 123 -21.91 -6.32 9.24
CA GLY A 123 -21.00 -6.85 10.27
C GLY A 123 -19.89 -7.75 9.74
N ARG A 124 -19.56 -7.67 8.43
CA ARG A 124 -18.40 -8.37 7.84
C ARG A 124 -17.25 -7.41 7.56
N THR A 125 -16.02 -7.90 7.55
CA THR A 125 -14.89 -7.12 7.04
C THR A 125 -14.92 -7.12 5.51
N HIS A 126 -15.02 -5.93 4.91
CA HIS A 126 -15.14 -5.74 3.47
C HIS A 126 -13.80 -5.34 2.84
N PHE A 127 -13.54 -5.87 1.64
CA PHE A 127 -12.40 -5.55 0.80
C PHE A 127 -12.91 -5.20 -0.60
N THR A 128 -12.45 -4.11 -1.18
CA THR A 128 -12.63 -3.81 -2.61
C THR A 128 -11.26 -3.67 -3.26
N ALA A 129 -10.94 -4.53 -4.22
CA ALA A 129 -9.68 -4.44 -4.94
C ALA A 129 -9.58 -3.09 -5.68
N ALA A 130 -8.42 -2.43 -5.62
CA ALA A 130 -8.26 -1.13 -6.29
C ALA A 130 -7.93 -1.36 -7.77
N ASN A 131 -8.54 -0.60 -8.69
CA ASN A 131 -8.33 -0.81 -10.13
C ASN A 131 -6.97 -0.29 -10.63
N LEU A 132 -6.36 0.66 -9.91
CA LEU A 132 -5.04 1.24 -10.24
C LEU A 132 -4.94 1.74 -11.68
N ASN A 133 -6.06 2.22 -12.21
CA ASN A 133 -6.24 2.53 -13.63
C ASN A 133 -5.22 3.57 -14.16
N ASN A 134 -4.71 4.45 -13.29
CA ASN A 134 -3.83 5.53 -13.71
C ASN A 134 -2.50 5.04 -14.31
N LYS A 135 -1.99 3.88 -13.87
CA LYS A 135 -0.68 3.37 -14.28
C LYS A 135 -0.81 1.99 -14.92
N LEU A 136 -0.41 1.85 -16.19
CA LEU A 136 -0.57 0.62 -16.97
C LEU A 136 0.01 -0.62 -16.29
N HIS A 137 1.23 -0.53 -15.74
CA HIS A 137 1.88 -1.65 -15.04
C HIS A 137 1.14 -2.09 -13.77
N ARG A 138 0.23 -1.25 -13.26
CA ARG A 138 -0.62 -1.51 -12.10
C ARG A 138 -2.06 -1.87 -12.44
N ALA A 139 -2.55 -1.42 -13.59
CA ALA A 139 -3.96 -1.53 -13.99
C ALA A 139 -4.45 -2.97 -14.19
N PHE A 140 -3.57 -3.97 -14.17
CA PHE A 140 -3.90 -5.40 -14.23
C PHE A 140 -3.68 -6.13 -12.90
N GLU A 141 -3.22 -5.43 -11.85
CA GLU A 141 -2.96 -6.05 -10.55
C GLU A 141 -4.25 -6.54 -9.88
N HIS A 142 -5.35 -5.83 -10.10
CA HIS A 142 -6.57 -5.98 -9.32
C HIS A 142 -7.19 -7.37 -9.40
N GLU A 143 -7.10 -8.07 -10.54
CA GLU A 143 -7.67 -9.42 -10.69
C GLU A 143 -6.97 -10.42 -9.77
N GLN A 144 -5.63 -10.41 -9.79
CA GLN A 144 -4.83 -11.29 -8.94
C GLN A 144 -4.91 -10.86 -7.47
N SER A 145 -4.99 -9.56 -7.18
CA SER A 145 -5.23 -9.05 -5.82
C SER A 145 -6.57 -9.55 -5.26
N ALA A 146 -7.66 -9.44 -6.01
CA ALA A 146 -8.96 -9.95 -5.59
C ALA A 146 -8.94 -11.47 -5.37
N ARG A 147 -8.25 -12.22 -6.24
CA ARG A 147 -8.05 -13.67 -6.08
C ARG A 147 -7.28 -14.00 -4.80
N ALA A 148 -6.18 -13.31 -4.53
CA ALA A 148 -5.39 -13.50 -3.31
C ALA A 148 -6.20 -13.17 -2.04
N LEU A 149 -6.94 -12.06 -2.07
CA LEU A 149 -7.81 -11.67 -0.96
C LEU A 149 -8.92 -12.69 -0.73
N ARG A 150 -9.57 -13.23 -1.77
CA ARG A 150 -10.57 -14.30 -1.64
C ARG A 150 -9.98 -15.59 -1.09
N ALA A 151 -8.75 -15.93 -1.47
CA ALA A 151 -8.08 -17.12 -0.96
C ALA A 151 -7.73 -16.98 0.53
N ILE A 152 -7.31 -15.78 0.97
CA ILE A 152 -6.94 -15.49 2.35
C ILE A 152 -8.18 -15.28 3.24
N PHE A 153 -9.19 -14.57 2.75
CA PHE A 153 -10.40 -14.18 3.49
C PHE A 153 -11.63 -14.91 2.95
N LYS A 154 -11.53 -16.25 2.89
CA LYS A 154 -12.53 -17.12 2.22
C LYS A 154 -13.83 -17.33 2.98
N ASP A 155 -13.86 -17.12 4.29
CA ASP A 155 -15.05 -17.37 5.10
C ASP A 155 -16.07 -16.23 4.92
N GLU A 156 -17.06 -16.46 4.05
CA GLU A 156 -18.08 -15.47 3.68
C GLU A 156 -18.97 -15.00 4.85
N LYS A 157 -18.94 -15.71 5.99
CA LYS A 157 -19.61 -15.24 7.22
C LYS A 157 -18.89 -14.05 7.84
N HIS A 158 -17.59 -13.95 7.63
CA HIS A 158 -16.72 -12.92 8.22
C HIS A 158 -16.26 -11.89 7.20
N PHE A 159 -16.20 -12.25 5.93
CA PHE A 159 -15.53 -11.46 4.90
C PHE A 159 -16.37 -11.28 3.64
N ALA A 160 -16.23 -10.13 3.00
CA ALA A 160 -16.74 -9.86 1.66
C ALA A 160 -15.64 -9.25 0.79
N VAL A 161 -15.29 -9.90 -0.32
CA VAL A 161 -14.25 -9.42 -1.26
C VAL A 161 -14.89 -9.06 -2.60
N HIS A 162 -14.97 -7.77 -2.86
CA HIS A 162 -15.51 -7.17 -4.09
C HIS A 162 -14.43 -7.09 -5.17
N ASP A 163 -14.86 -7.24 -6.42
CA ASP A 163 -14.01 -6.92 -7.57
C ASP A 163 -13.73 -5.41 -7.63
N ALA A 164 -12.74 -5.04 -8.43
CA ALA A 164 -12.39 -3.65 -8.60
C ALA A 164 -13.48 -2.85 -9.32
N LEU A 165 -13.52 -1.55 -9.03
CA LEU A 165 -14.34 -0.60 -9.78
C LEU A 165 -13.97 -0.61 -11.27
N PRO A 166 -14.87 -0.16 -12.17
CA PRO A 166 -14.57 -0.08 -13.60
C PRO A 166 -13.23 0.61 -13.87
N GLY A 167 -12.38 -0.01 -14.69
CA GLY A 167 -11.05 0.50 -15.03
C GLY A 167 -11.11 1.71 -15.97
N THR A 168 -11.68 2.82 -15.52
CA THR A 168 -11.77 4.08 -16.25
C THR A 168 -11.24 5.23 -15.38
N PRO A 169 -10.77 6.34 -15.99
CA PRO A 169 -10.29 7.49 -15.22
C PRO A 169 -11.34 8.04 -14.24
N ALA A 170 -12.63 7.99 -14.60
CA ALA A 170 -13.74 8.46 -13.75
C ALA A 170 -13.82 7.75 -12.41
N PHE A 171 -13.41 6.47 -12.37
CA PHE A 171 -13.36 5.65 -11.16
C PHE A 171 -11.92 5.30 -10.78
N GLY A 172 -10.97 6.21 -10.99
CA GLY A 172 -9.58 6.00 -10.57
C GLY A 172 -9.49 5.72 -9.06
N ASP A 173 -9.03 4.52 -8.71
CA ASP A 173 -8.94 4.03 -7.33
C ASP A 173 -7.55 3.46 -7.04
N GLU A 174 -6.90 3.98 -6.01
CA GLU A 174 -5.59 3.57 -5.51
C GLU A 174 -5.66 2.92 -4.12
N GLY A 175 -6.85 2.58 -3.65
CA GLY A 175 -7.04 1.73 -2.47
C GLY A 175 -6.64 2.39 -1.14
N ALA A 176 -6.16 1.56 -0.20
CA ALA A 176 -5.89 1.98 1.17
C ALA A 176 -4.77 3.04 1.34
N ALA A 177 -3.95 3.31 0.32
CA ALA A 177 -3.01 4.42 0.33
C ALA A 177 -3.70 5.79 0.41
N ASN A 178 -4.99 5.86 0.03
CA ASN A 178 -5.85 7.03 0.15
C ASN A 178 -6.96 6.86 1.20
N HIS A 179 -6.83 5.85 2.06
CA HIS A 179 -7.79 5.54 3.11
C HIS A 179 -7.13 5.59 4.49
N THR A 180 -7.84 6.14 5.47
CA THR A 180 -7.44 6.07 6.87
C THR A 180 -8.64 5.78 7.73
N ARG A 181 -8.52 4.76 8.58
CA ARG A 181 -9.51 4.47 9.60
C ARG A 181 -9.10 5.10 10.92
N LEU A 182 -9.96 5.97 11.47
CA LEU A 182 -9.78 6.56 12.79
C LEU A 182 -10.80 5.99 13.76
N CYS A 183 -10.39 5.64 14.98
CA CYS A 183 -11.26 4.99 15.96
C CYS A 183 -10.72 5.16 17.38
N LYS A 184 -11.52 4.87 18.39
CA LYS A 184 -11.02 4.81 19.77
C LYS A 184 -10.00 3.68 19.95
N GLU A 185 -10.41 2.49 19.53
CA GLU A 185 -9.67 1.23 19.57
C GLU A 185 -10.08 0.41 18.34
N HIS A 186 -9.23 -0.49 17.84
CA HIS A 186 -9.46 -1.19 16.57
C HIS A 186 -10.78 -1.99 16.53
N GLY A 187 -11.27 -2.48 17.67
CA GLY A 187 -12.54 -3.22 17.78
C GLY A 187 -13.79 -2.37 17.96
N SER A 188 -13.64 -1.06 18.07
CA SER A 188 -14.74 -0.11 18.17
C SER A 188 -15.19 0.37 16.79
N ALA A 189 -16.41 0.90 16.71
CA ALA A 189 -16.86 1.72 15.59
C ALA A 189 -15.82 2.81 15.26
N GLY A 190 -15.49 2.94 13.99
CA GLY A 190 -14.54 3.90 13.46
C GLY A 190 -15.18 4.91 12.51
N VAL A 191 -14.34 5.86 12.10
CA VAL A 191 -14.55 6.87 11.06
C VAL A 191 -13.63 6.54 9.90
N GLU A 192 -14.21 6.39 8.72
CA GLU A 192 -13.50 6.06 7.49
C GLU A 192 -13.21 7.36 6.72
N LEU A 193 -11.94 7.75 6.68
CA LEU A 193 -11.44 8.91 5.94
C LEU A 193 -10.98 8.47 4.55
N PHE A 194 -11.69 8.93 3.53
CA PHE A 194 -11.32 8.78 2.13
C PHE A 194 -10.73 10.09 1.60
N VAL A 195 -9.49 10.03 1.13
CA VAL A 195 -8.80 11.19 0.56
C VAL A 195 -8.77 11.08 -0.96
N TYR A 196 -9.16 12.12 -1.68
CA TYR A 196 -9.19 12.12 -3.14
C TYR A 196 -8.44 13.31 -3.72
N GLY A 197 -7.93 13.19 -4.95
CA GLY A 197 -7.20 14.28 -5.60
C GLY A 197 -8.05 15.15 -6.51
N ARG A 198 -9.15 14.60 -7.04
CA ARG A 198 -10.06 15.27 -7.98
C ARG A 198 -11.48 14.69 -7.96
N SER A 199 -12.44 15.42 -8.51
CA SER A 199 -13.77 14.91 -8.88
C SER A 199 -13.88 14.90 -10.40
N GLU A 200 -14.37 13.81 -10.99
CA GLU A 200 -14.54 13.70 -12.44
C GLU A 200 -15.70 14.56 -12.94
N PHE A 201 -16.80 14.60 -12.18
CA PHE A 201 -18.07 15.19 -12.64
C PHE A 201 -18.30 16.62 -12.13
N ASP A 202 -17.30 17.22 -11.48
CA ASP A 202 -17.30 18.63 -11.10
C ASP A 202 -16.10 19.35 -11.74
N ALA A 203 -16.35 20.02 -12.86
CA ALA A 203 -15.32 20.78 -13.58
C ALA A 203 -14.81 22.02 -12.81
N GLY A 204 -15.54 22.48 -11.80
CA GLY A 204 -15.13 23.60 -10.94
C GLY A 204 -14.25 23.17 -9.77
N ALA A 205 -14.18 21.86 -9.48
CA ALA A 205 -13.37 21.34 -8.39
C ALA A 205 -11.88 21.61 -8.63
N PRO A 206 -11.12 22.00 -7.58
CA PRO A 206 -9.66 22.09 -7.67
C PRO A 206 -9.05 20.77 -8.14
N ALA A 207 -7.94 20.84 -8.87
CA ALA A 207 -7.20 19.67 -9.31
C ALA A 207 -5.72 20.04 -9.50
N PRO A 208 -4.79 19.08 -9.36
CA PRO A 208 -3.38 19.31 -9.64
C PRO A 208 -3.15 19.65 -11.11
N ARG A 209 -2.10 20.43 -11.40
CA ARG A 209 -1.79 20.95 -12.75
C ARG A 209 -0.62 20.25 -13.41
N LYS A 210 0.30 19.67 -12.63
CA LYS A 210 1.55 19.06 -13.10
C LYS A 210 1.52 17.54 -13.03
N TYR A 211 1.08 16.98 -11.90
CA TYR A 211 1.01 15.53 -11.71
C TYR A 211 -0.44 15.05 -11.60
N PRO A 212 -0.76 13.82 -12.07
CA PRO A 212 -2.13 13.36 -12.10
C PRO A 212 -2.66 13.06 -10.69
N ALA A 213 -3.87 13.53 -10.38
CA ALA A 213 -4.67 13.02 -9.27
C ALA A 213 -5.23 11.64 -9.64
N ARG A 214 -4.69 10.60 -8.99
CA ARG A 214 -5.01 9.20 -9.32
C ARG A 214 -6.33 8.73 -8.71
N GLN A 215 -6.67 9.23 -7.52
CA GLN A 215 -7.91 8.93 -6.81
C GLN A 215 -9.01 9.92 -7.17
N THR A 216 -10.18 9.42 -7.52
CA THR A 216 -11.39 10.25 -7.70
C THR A 216 -12.32 10.18 -6.49
N LEU A 217 -13.07 11.25 -6.24
CA LEU A 217 -14.14 11.26 -5.24
C LEU A 217 -15.18 10.16 -5.55
N GLU A 218 -15.49 9.99 -6.84
CA GLU A 218 -16.48 9.03 -7.32
C GLU A 218 -16.09 7.59 -6.99
N ALA A 219 -14.79 7.25 -7.11
CA ALA A 219 -14.26 5.95 -6.71
C ALA A 219 -14.40 5.75 -5.20
N SER A 220 -13.95 6.72 -4.40
CA SER A 220 -14.05 6.66 -2.94
C SER A 220 -15.49 6.44 -2.45
N GLN A 221 -16.44 7.17 -3.02
CA GLN A 221 -17.86 7.00 -2.69
C GLN A 221 -18.42 5.66 -3.16
N ALA A 222 -17.96 5.12 -4.29
CA ALA A 222 -18.36 3.80 -4.75
C ALA A 222 -17.88 2.69 -3.82
N VAL A 223 -16.63 2.75 -3.36
CA VAL A 223 -16.08 1.81 -2.36
C VAL A 223 -16.90 1.89 -1.07
N ALA A 224 -17.19 3.09 -0.56
CA ALA A 224 -17.99 3.24 0.65
C ALA A 224 -19.39 2.61 0.52
N ARG A 225 -20.02 2.69 -0.66
CA ARG A 225 -21.29 2.00 -0.94
C ARG A 225 -21.14 0.48 -0.96
N LEU A 226 -20.11 -0.06 -1.62
CA LEU A 226 -19.82 -1.51 -1.64
C LEU A 226 -19.55 -2.06 -0.23
N HIS A 227 -19.00 -1.23 0.65
CA HIS A 227 -18.69 -1.57 2.03
C HIS A 227 -19.88 -1.36 2.99
N GLY A 228 -20.99 -0.76 2.52
CA GLY A 228 -22.16 -0.48 3.35
C GLY A 228 -21.85 0.47 4.50
N LEU A 229 -20.96 1.45 4.30
CA LEU A 229 -20.54 2.37 5.34
C LEU A 229 -21.64 3.40 5.66
N SER A 230 -21.74 3.77 6.94
CA SER A 230 -22.63 4.84 7.39
C SER A 230 -22.11 6.21 6.94
N ALA A 231 -23.00 7.05 6.41
CA ALA A 231 -22.66 8.39 5.92
C ALA A 231 -22.14 9.29 7.05
N GLU A 232 -22.66 9.12 8.27
CA GLU A 232 -22.28 9.90 9.45
C GLU A 232 -20.83 9.62 9.91
N ARG A 233 -20.29 8.45 9.53
CA ARG A 233 -18.95 7.97 9.89
C ARG A 233 -18.00 7.88 8.69
N THR A 234 -18.40 8.39 7.53
CA THR A 234 -17.58 8.38 6.32
C THR A 234 -17.28 9.82 5.92
N VAL A 235 -16.00 10.18 5.92
CA VAL A 235 -15.54 11.55 5.63
C VAL A 235 -14.73 11.54 4.34
N TYR A 236 -15.07 12.43 3.41
CA TYR A 236 -14.34 12.61 2.17
C TYR A 236 -13.59 13.94 2.21
N VAL A 237 -12.27 13.89 2.00
CA VAL A 237 -11.42 15.08 2.04
C VAL A 237 -10.62 15.18 0.76
N GLN A 238 -10.59 16.36 0.15
CA GLN A 238 -9.71 16.60 -0.98
C GLN A 238 -8.28 16.83 -0.51
N GLN A 239 -7.34 16.07 -1.05
CA GLN A 239 -5.92 16.34 -0.92
C GLN A 239 -5.56 17.69 -1.55
N ASN A 240 -4.64 18.43 -0.94
CA ASN A 240 -4.20 19.70 -1.51
C ASN A 240 -3.58 19.46 -2.91
N PRO A 241 -4.12 20.05 -3.99
CA PRO A 241 -3.58 19.85 -5.34
C PRO A 241 -2.12 20.30 -5.47
N ASP A 242 -1.69 21.29 -4.68
CA ASP A 242 -0.32 21.82 -4.73
C ASP A 242 0.70 20.80 -4.19
N VAL A 243 0.33 19.96 -3.22
CA VAL A 243 1.25 18.91 -2.73
C VAL A 243 1.29 17.70 -3.67
N ILE A 244 0.19 17.41 -4.38
CA ILE A 244 0.20 16.40 -5.45
C ILE A 244 1.21 16.81 -6.53
N ASP A 245 1.22 18.09 -6.92
CA ASP A 245 2.19 18.66 -7.87
C ASP A 245 3.65 18.68 -7.38
N GLN A 246 3.86 18.45 -6.08
CA GLN A 246 5.16 18.28 -5.44
C GLN A 246 5.57 16.81 -5.27
N GLY A 247 4.75 15.86 -5.73
CA GLY A 247 5.08 14.42 -5.72
C GLY A 247 4.31 13.59 -4.69
N VAL A 248 3.33 14.18 -4.01
CA VAL A 248 2.41 13.45 -3.11
C VAL A 248 1.32 12.78 -3.96
N PHE A 249 1.66 11.65 -4.60
CA PHE A 249 0.73 10.95 -5.50
C PHE A 249 -0.35 10.13 -4.77
N HIS A 250 -0.19 9.89 -3.46
CA HIS A 250 -1.11 9.23 -2.55
C HIS A 250 -1.12 9.95 -1.19
N ASN A 251 -2.21 9.83 -0.43
CA ASN A 251 -2.33 10.43 0.90
C ASN A 251 -1.29 9.89 1.89
N ASP A 252 -0.95 8.61 1.82
CA ASP A 252 0.07 7.98 2.65
C ASP A 252 1.51 8.52 2.41
N VAL A 253 1.70 9.50 1.53
CA VAL A 253 2.96 10.24 1.37
C VAL A 253 2.96 11.56 2.16
N ILE A 254 1.80 11.99 2.70
CA ILE A 254 1.66 13.27 3.43
C ILE A 254 0.83 13.19 4.73
N ALA A 255 0.13 12.08 4.96
CA ALA A 255 -0.62 11.83 6.18
C ALA A 255 -0.76 10.31 6.46
N VAL A 256 -0.73 9.94 7.74
CA VAL A 256 -1.03 8.59 8.22
C VAL A 256 -1.81 8.66 9.52
N GLY A 257 -2.86 7.85 9.66
CA GLY A 257 -3.61 7.72 10.91
C GLY A 257 -3.53 6.31 11.50
N ASN A 258 -3.74 6.23 12.80
CA ASN A 258 -3.85 4.97 13.55
C ASN A 258 -4.64 5.24 14.84
N ALA A 259 -5.60 4.36 15.16
CA ALA A 259 -6.55 4.58 16.24
C ALA A 259 -7.11 6.02 16.17
N ASN A 260 -7.00 6.82 17.22
CA ASN A 260 -7.55 8.18 17.23
C ASN A 260 -6.54 9.24 16.78
N ALA A 261 -5.32 8.85 16.38
CA ALA A 261 -4.27 9.77 15.97
C ALA A 261 -4.24 9.93 14.44
N LEU A 262 -4.08 11.18 13.99
CA LEU A 262 -3.81 11.54 12.60
C LEU A 262 -2.51 12.34 12.56
N PHE A 263 -1.43 11.75 12.03
CA PHE A 263 -0.14 12.38 11.81
C PHE A 263 -0.05 12.88 10.38
N TYR A 264 0.02 14.20 10.18
CA TYR A 264 -0.13 14.80 8.86
C TYR A 264 0.63 16.12 8.72
N HIS A 265 1.01 16.46 7.49
CA HIS A 265 1.58 17.77 7.17
C HIS A 265 0.49 18.83 7.09
N GLU A 266 0.75 20.08 7.51
CA GLU A 266 -0.24 21.15 7.49
C GLU A 266 -0.85 21.43 6.10
N GLN A 267 -0.08 21.17 5.04
CA GLN A 267 -0.52 21.31 3.66
C GLN A 267 -1.19 20.05 3.07
N ALA A 268 -1.47 19.00 3.86
CA ALA A 268 -1.98 17.73 3.34
C ALA A 268 -3.33 17.86 2.62
N PHE A 269 -4.22 18.70 3.14
CA PHE A 269 -5.61 18.82 2.68
C PHE A 269 -5.89 20.20 2.08
N ALA A 270 -6.77 20.26 1.08
CA ALA A 270 -7.13 21.52 0.42
C ALA A 270 -7.80 22.52 1.39
N ASP A 271 -8.58 22.01 2.33
CA ASP A 271 -9.17 22.76 3.46
C ASP A 271 -8.86 22.02 4.77
N GLU A 272 -7.72 22.35 5.40
CA GLU A 272 -7.27 21.73 6.65
C GLU A 272 -8.32 21.88 7.76
N ALA A 273 -8.83 23.10 7.96
CA ALA A 273 -9.76 23.40 9.04
C ALA A 273 -11.07 22.63 8.86
N GLY A 274 -11.65 22.68 7.66
CA GLY A 274 -12.88 21.97 7.33
C GLY A 274 -12.72 20.44 7.41
N ALA A 275 -11.57 19.90 7.02
CA ALA A 275 -11.26 18.47 7.15
C ALA A 275 -11.22 18.05 8.63
N LEU A 276 -10.46 18.76 9.47
CA LEU A 276 -10.35 18.46 10.89
C LEU A 276 -11.68 18.60 11.62
N ASP A 277 -12.50 19.58 11.26
CA ASP A 277 -13.81 19.78 11.88
C ASP A 277 -14.80 18.67 11.53
N GLN A 278 -14.80 18.20 10.27
CA GLN A 278 -15.58 17.03 9.87
C GLN A 278 -15.15 15.78 10.64
N LEU A 279 -13.83 15.55 10.72
CA LEU A 279 -13.27 14.41 11.44
C LEU A 279 -13.58 14.46 12.94
N ARG A 280 -13.44 15.62 13.59
CA ARG A 280 -13.79 15.80 15.02
C ARG A 280 -15.26 15.51 15.28
N ARG A 281 -16.17 15.98 14.41
CA ARG A 281 -17.60 15.68 14.53
C ARG A 281 -17.88 14.18 14.38
N ALA A 282 -17.32 13.54 13.36
CA ALA A 282 -17.50 12.10 13.13
C ALA A 282 -16.88 11.26 14.27
N MET A 283 -15.71 11.64 14.77
CA MET A 283 -15.05 10.99 15.90
C MET A 283 -15.88 11.15 17.20
N GLY A 284 -16.42 12.35 17.44
CA GLY A 284 -17.34 12.58 18.56
C GLY A 284 -18.60 11.71 18.49
N ALA A 285 -19.14 11.46 17.29
CA ALA A 285 -20.29 10.57 17.09
C ALA A 285 -19.98 9.10 17.44
N VAL A 286 -18.72 8.67 17.39
CA VAL A 286 -18.27 7.34 17.85
C VAL A 286 -17.63 7.37 19.24
N GLY A 287 -17.78 8.48 19.98
CA GLY A 287 -17.29 8.62 21.35
C GLY A 287 -15.76 8.63 21.49
N ALA A 288 -15.07 9.21 20.50
CA ALA A 288 -13.62 9.34 20.47
C ALA A 288 -13.19 10.78 20.15
N ASP A 289 -12.05 11.20 20.70
CA ASP A 289 -11.44 12.49 20.36
C ASP A 289 -10.33 12.30 19.33
N LEU A 290 -10.32 13.15 18.30
CA LEU A 290 -9.25 13.19 17.31
C LEU A 290 -7.98 13.79 17.91
N ASN A 291 -6.89 13.02 17.89
CA ASN A 291 -5.56 13.51 18.19
C ASN A 291 -4.82 13.89 16.88
N ALA A 292 -4.90 15.16 16.52
CA ALA A 292 -4.27 15.69 15.31
C ALA A 292 -2.80 16.06 15.61
N ILE A 293 -1.86 15.30 15.05
CA ILE A 293 -0.41 15.52 15.15
C ILE A 293 0.03 16.23 13.87
N ARG A 294 -0.06 17.56 13.89
CA ARG A 294 0.27 18.44 12.76
C ARG A 294 1.78 18.65 12.64
N VAL A 295 2.28 18.60 11.41
CA VAL A 295 3.66 18.99 11.06
C VAL A 295 3.63 20.27 10.23
N ASP A 296 4.24 21.31 10.76
CA ASP A 296 4.30 22.60 10.09
C ASP A 296 5.44 22.62 9.05
N THR A 297 5.21 23.31 7.94
CA THR A 297 6.18 23.53 6.85
C THR A 297 7.46 24.19 7.38
N ALA A 298 7.33 25.03 8.41
CA ALA A 298 8.46 25.68 9.08
C ALA A 298 9.43 24.68 9.74
N HIS A 299 8.94 23.49 10.13
CA HIS A 299 9.75 22.43 10.71
C HIS A 299 10.20 21.41 9.67
N VAL A 300 9.28 20.98 8.81
CA VAL A 300 9.54 20.01 7.74
C VAL A 300 8.87 20.51 6.45
N PRO A 301 9.63 21.07 5.49
CA PRO A 301 9.09 21.41 4.18
C PRO A 301 8.51 20.20 3.44
N VAL A 302 7.50 20.40 2.59
CA VAL A 302 6.88 19.32 1.79
C VAL A 302 7.93 18.53 0.99
N ALA A 303 8.91 19.22 0.40
CA ALA A 303 9.99 18.57 -0.35
C ALA A 303 10.79 17.58 0.51
N ASP A 304 11.06 17.92 1.78
CA ASP A 304 11.79 17.07 2.71
C ASP A 304 10.92 15.90 3.18
N ALA A 305 9.61 16.12 3.38
CA ALA A 305 8.66 15.05 3.65
C ALA A 305 8.59 14.03 2.50
N VAL A 306 8.55 14.51 1.25
CA VAL A 306 8.55 13.66 0.04
C VAL A 306 9.90 12.96 -0.15
N ALA A 307 11.03 13.60 0.14
CA ALA A 307 12.35 12.99 0.00
C ALA A 307 12.61 11.92 1.07
N SER A 308 12.14 12.14 2.29
CA SER A 308 12.35 11.23 3.44
C SER A 308 11.29 10.14 3.58
N TYR A 309 10.13 10.30 2.95
CA TYR A 309 8.95 9.47 3.17
C TYR A 309 8.45 9.47 4.63
N LEU A 310 8.62 10.57 5.36
CA LEU A 310 8.21 10.72 6.77
C LEU A 310 6.77 10.22 7.02
N PHE A 311 5.83 10.62 6.18
CA PHE A 311 4.42 10.24 6.34
C PHE A 311 4.08 8.89 5.74
N ASN A 312 4.98 8.28 4.95
CA ASN A 312 4.86 6.89 4.53
C ASN A 312 5.37 5.91 5.58
N SER A 313 5.20 6.29 6.85
CA SER A 313 5.55 5.53 8.02
C SER A 313 4.38 4.68 8.50
N GLN A 314 4.66 3.63 9.27
CA GLN A 314 3.59 2.91 9.99
C GLN A 314 3.47 3.53 11.39
N LEU A 315 2.29 4.08 11.71
CA LEU A 315 1.95 4.45 13.07
C LEU A 315 1.27 3.25 13.73
N LEU A 316 1.87 2.68 14.78
CA LEU A 316 1.46 1.40 15.38
C LEU A 316 1.13 1.56 16.87
N SER A 317 -0.04 1.09 17.29
CA SER A 317 -0.46 1.07 18.70
C SER A 317 0.33 0.04 19.51
N LYS A 318 0.96 0.46 20.60
CA LYS A 318 1.61 -0.40 21.59
C LYS A 318 0.63 -0.80 22.70
N ALA A 319 0.99 -1.83 23.47
CA ALA A 319 0.16 -2.34 24.57
C ALA A 319 -0.02 -1.35 25.74
N ASP A 320 0.89 -0.38 25.88
CA ASP A 320 0.84 0.68 26.89
C ASP A 320 -0.02 1.89 26.48
N GLY A 321 -0.66 1.84 25.31
CA GLY A 321 -1.48 2.92 24.75
C GLY A 321 -0.69 4.03 24.04
N LYS A 322 0.64 3.95 24.00
CA LYS A 322 1.49 4.81 23.17
C LYS A 322 1.62 4.23 21.76
N MET A 323 2.30 4.94 20.88
CA MET A 323 2.51 4.52 19.49
C MET A 323 3.99 4.52 19.10
N ALA A 324 4.36 3.55 18.28
CA ALA A 324 5.64 3.52 17.59
C ALA A 324 5.48 4.01 16.15
N LEU A 325 6.48 4.73 15.65
CA LEU A 325 6.56 5.17 14.26
C LEU A 325 7.62 4.36 13.51
N VAL A 326 7.20 3.54 12.56
CA VAL A 326 8.09 2.77 11.68
C VAL A 326 8.48 3.64 10.49
N ILE A 327 9.75 4.02 10.41
CA ILE A 327 10.26 4.98 9.43
C ILE A 327 11.35 4.36 8.55
N PRO A 328 11.46 4.80 7.28
CA PRO A 328 12.59 4.44 6.43
C PRO A 328 13.87 5.13 6.88
N HIS A 329 15.02 4.57 6.52
CA HIS A 329 16.33 5.12 6.88
C HIS A 329 16.54 6.56 6.36
N GLU A 330 15.94 6.92 5.23
CA GLU A 330 15.99 8.24 4.61
C GLU A 330 15.47 9.37 5.54
N CYS A 331 14.60 9.05 6.51
CA CYS A 331 14.19 10.01 7.55
C CYS A 331 15.35 10.49 8.44
N GLN A 332 16.42 9.70 8.57
CA GLN A 332 17.63 10.08 9.31
C GLN A 332 18.60 10.89 8.45
N GLU A 333 18.55 10.73 7.13
CA GLU A 333 19.43 11.42 6.18
C GLU A 333 18.98 12.87 5.91
N VAL A 334 17.68 13.16 6.11
CA VAL A 334 17.10 14.50 5.92
C VAL A 334 17.07 15.26 7.26
N GLY A 335 17.92 16.28 7.41
CA GLY A 335 18.19 16.92 8.71
C GLY A 335 17.02 17.67 9.36
N SER A 336 16.06 18.18 8.60
CA SER A 336 14.81 18.78 9.12
C SER A 336 13.91 17.70 9.74
N VAL A 337 13.76 16.59 9.03
CA VAL A 337 12.96 15.43 9.43
C VAL A 337 13.55 14.72 10.65
N ALA A 338 14.85 14.45 10.64
CA ALA A 338 15.52 13.82 11.78
C ALA A 338 15.32 14.63 13.07
N ARG A 339 15.52 15.96 13.01
CA ARG A 339 15.31 16.86 14.15
C ARG A 339 13.85 16.91 14.59
N TYR A 340 12.91 16.92 13.65
CA TYR A 340 11.48 16.87 13.97
C TYR A 340 11.12 15.58 14.72
N LEU A 341 11.61 14.42 14.25
CA LEU A 341 11.35 13.11 14.85
C LEU A 341 11.95 12.97 16.25
N GLU A 342 13.16 13.48 16.47
CA GLU A 342 13.77 13.54 17.80
C GLU A 342 12.91 14.35 18.77
N ASN A 343 12.44 15.53 18.33
CA ASN A 343 11.55 16.37 19.13
C ASN A 343 10.17 15.73 19.35
N LEU A 344 9.62 15.02 18.36
CA LEU A 344 8.34 14.33 18.45
C LEU A 344 8.34 13.31 19.59
N VAL A 345 9.37 12.46 19.65
CA VAL A 345 9.51 11.45 20.70
C VAL A 345 9.86 12.06 22.05
N ALA A 346 10.70 13.10 22.08
CA ALA A 346 11.04 13.80 23.32
C ALA A 346 9.86 14.63 23.90
N GLY A 347 8.89 14.99 23.07
CA GLY A 347 7.78 15.88 23.43
C GLY A 347 6.70 15.27 24.34
N GLY A 348 6.79 13.97 24.67
CA GLY A 348 5.84 13.29 25.58
C GLY A 348 4.46 13.01 24.98
N GLY A 349 4.31 13.18 23.66
CA GLY A 349 3.08 12.92 22.91
C GLY A 349 2.69 11.45 22.83
N VAL A 350 1.81 11.10 21.89
CA VAL A 350 1.35 9.71 21.69
C VAL A 350 2.46 8.85 21.10
N VAL A 351 3.30 9.45 20.26
CA VAL A 351 4.45 8.78 19.62
C VAL A 351 5.65 8.92 20.54
N ASP A 352 6.18 7.80 21.01
CA ASP A 352 7.31 7.75 21.95
C ASP A 352 8.42 6.78 21.50
N GLU A 353 8.30 6.18 20.32
CA GLU A 353 9.28 5.25 19.79
C GLU A 353 9.43 5.42 18.27
N LEU A 354 10.67 5.39 17.79
CA LEU A 354 11.00 5.28 16.37
C LEU A 354 11.58 3.89 16.08
N ILE A 355 11.08 3.23 15.04
CA ILE A 355 11.58 1.94 14.56
C ILE A 355 12.10 2.14 13.14
N HIS A 356 13.39 1.91 12.94
CA HIS A 356 14.06 2.18 11.67
C HIS A 356 14.24 0.90 10.85
N PHE A 357 14.02 1.00 9.54
CA PHE A 357 14.36 -0.07 8.59
C PHE A 357 15.05 0.48 7.35
N ASP A 358 16.06 -0.25 6.87
CA ASP A 358 16.61 -0.06 5.53
C ASP A 358 15.70 -0.78 4.52
N LEU A 359 14.95 0.02 3.75
CA LEU A 359 14.06 -0.42 2.67
C LEU A 359 14.49 0.18 1.33
N ARG A 360 15.79 0.46 1.14
CA ARG A 360 16.31 1.20 -0.01
C ARG A 360 15.85 0.63 -1.36
N GLN A 361 15.69 -0.70 -1.49
CA GLN A 361 15.22 -1.27 -2.76
C GLN A 361 13.78 -0.89 -3.11
N SER A 362 12.90 -0.78 -2.11
CA SER A 362 11.52 -0.30 -2.30
C SER A 362 11.48 1.23 -2.41
N MET A 363 12.23 1.92 -1.56
CA MET A 363 12.31 3.39 -1.54
C MET A 363 12.80 3.98 -2.88
N ARG A 364 13.72 3.32 -3.57
CA ARG A 364 14.17 3.73 -4.92
C ARG A 364 13.08 3.67 -5.99
N ASN A 365 12.01 2.91 -5.78
CA ASN A 365 10.81 2.96 -6.64
C ASN A 365 9.68 3.80 -6.01
N GLY A 366 9.92 4.46 -4.89
CA GLY A 366 8.96 5.32 -4.20
C GLY A 366 7.93 4.56 -3.36
N GLY A 367 8.35 3.54 -2.62
CA GLY A 367 7.50 2.92 -1.59
C GLY A 367 8.27 2.73 -0.28
N GLY A 368 7.76 3.35 0.79
CA GLY A 368 8.30 3.22 2.14
C GLY A 368 7.60 2.14 2.96
N PRO A 369 7.76 2.17 4.30
CA PRO A 369 7.17 1.20 5.21
C PRO A 369 5.65 1.03 5.06
N ALA A 370 4.91 2.12 4.88
CA ALA A 370 3.45 2.09 4.77
C ALA A 370 2.97 1.55 3.42
N CYS A 371 3.61 1.93 2.31
CA CYS A 371 3.23 1.44 0.98
C CYS A 371 3.28 -0.09 0.91
N LEU A 372 4.25 -0.71 1.59
CA LEU A 372 4.44 -2.16 1.60
C LEU A 372 3.35 -2.93 2.35
N ARG A 373 2.41 -2.27 3.05
CA ARG A 373 1.47 -2.96 3.94
C ARG A 373 0.02 -2.50 3.84
N LEU A 374 -0.88 -3.46 3.74
CA LEU A 374 -2.33 -3.29 3.87
C LEU A 374 -2.73 -3.48 5.33
N ARG A 375 -3.49 -2.55 5.89
CA ARG A 375 -4.00 -2.65 7.28
C ARG A 375 -5.35 -3.35 7.29
N VAL A 376 -5.49 -4.36 8.14
CA VAL A 376 -6.74 -5.12 8.29
C VAL A 376 -7.02 -5.29 9.78
N ALA A 377 -7.98 -4.54 10.32
CA ALA A 377 -8.42 -4.72 11.70
C ALA A 377 -9.42 -5.89 11.77
N LEU A 378 -9.11 -6.88 12.59
CA LEU A 378 -9.87 -8.11 12.74
C LEU A 378 -10.12 -8.40 14.22
N THR A 379 -11.34 -8.82 14.53
CA THR A 379 -11.66 -9.49 15.79
C THR A 379 -10.92 -10.81 15.90
N ASP A 380 -10.83 -11.37 17.11
CA ASP A 380 -10.19 -12.68 17.32
C ASP A 380 -10.84 -13.80 16.50
N ALA A 381 -12.17 -13.75 16.32
CA ALA A 381 -12.91 -14.73 15.52
C ALA A 381 -12.59 -14.62 14.03
N GLU A 382 -12.57 -13.40 13.48
CA GLU A 382 -12.22 -13.17 12.08
C GLU A 382 -10.75 -13.52 11.81
N ALA A 383 -9.85 -13.14 12.73
CA ALA A 383 -8.44 -13.51 12.65
C ALA A 383 -8.21 -15.02 12.67
N ALA A 384 -9.05 -15.79 13.37
CA ALA A 384 -9.01 -17.25 13.34
C ALA A 384 -9.62 -17.83 12.04
N ALA A 385 -10.57 -17.12 11.41
CA ALA A 385 -11.25 -17.54 10.20
C ALA A 385 -10.45 -17.27 8.90
N MET A 386 -9.53 -16.30 8.91
CA MET A 386 -8.65 -16.06 7.76
C MET A 386 -7.67 -17.21 7.56
N HIS A 387 -7.06 -17.28 6.38
CA HIS A 387 -6.04 -18.26 6.07
C HIS A 387 -4.79 -18.08 6.93
N GLN A 388 -4.44 -19.10 7.71
CA GLN A 388 -3.36 -19.01 8.68
C GLN A 388 -1.96 -19.15 8.06
N GLY A 389 -1.87 -19.71 6.84
CA GLY A 389 -0.58 -19.95 6.16
C GLY A 389 0.21 -18.70 5.76
N VAL A 390 -0.41 -17.52 5.91
CA VAL A 390 0.23 -16.21 5.63
C VAL A 390 0.64 -15.44 6.89
N LEU A 391 0.33 -15.94 8.09
CA LEU A 391 0.72 -15.28 9.33
C LEU A 391 2.22 -15.37 9.55
N MET A 392 2.85 -14.23 9.82
CA MET A 392 4.29 -14.18 10.04
C MET A 392 4.64 -14.86 11.36
N THR A 393 5.41 -15.93 11.26
CA THR A 393 6.00 -16.69 12.36
C THR A 393 7.48 -16.87 12.08
N GLU A 394 8.28 -17.21 13.11
CA GLU A 394 9.70 -17.53 12.90
C GLU A 394 9.89 -18.67 11.88
N ALA A 395 9.02 -19.69 11.91
CA ALA A 395 9.05 -20.80 10.96
C ALA A 395 8.75 -20.35 9.52
N LEU A 396 7.70 -19.54 9.33
CA LEU A 396 7.37 -19.00 8.00
C LEU A 396 8.48 -18.07 7.50
N TYR A 397 9.02 -17.21 8.37
CA TYR A 397 10.13 -16.32 8.03
C TYR A 397 11.32 -17.10 7.47
N HIS A 398 11.81 -18.11 8.20
CA HIS A 398 12.97 -18.89 7.75
C HIS A 398 12.68 -19.68 6.46
N THR A 399 11.45 -20.17 6.31
CA THR A 399 11.00 -20.83 5.07
C THR A 399 11.04 -19.87 3.88
N LEU A 400 10.50 -18.66 4.04
CA LEU A 400 10.48 -17.65 2.98
C LEU A 400 11.88 -17.13 2.66
N VAL A 401 12.75 -16.93 3.65
CA VAL A 401 14.16 -16.54 3.43
C VAL A 401 14.87 -17.60 2.59
N ALA A 402 14.74 -18.89 2.93
CA ALA A 402 15.35 -19.96 2.14
C ALA A 402 14.79 -20.02 0.71
N TRP A 403 13.49 -19.81 0.54
CA TRP A 403 12.84 -19.74 -0.79
C TRP A 403 13.35 -18.54 -1.60
N VAL A 404 13.49 -17.35 -0.99
CA VAL A 404 14.07 -16.17 -1.65
C VAL A 404 15.52 -16.43 -2.05
N GLU A 405 16.34 -16.99 -1.15
CA GLU A 405 17.74 -17.28 -1.42
C GLU A 405 17.93 -18.23 -2.60
N LYS A 406 17.03 -19.20 -2.74
CA LYS A 406 17.01 -20.21 -3.82
C LYS A 406 16.61 -19.62 -5.17
N HIS A 407 15.60 -18.74 -5.21
CA HIS A 407 14.91 -18.37 -6.45
C HIS A 407 15.23 -16.97 -6.97
N TYR A 408 15.67 -16.04 -6.12
CA TYR A 408 15.80 -14.64 -6.51
C TYR A 408 17.21 -14.35 -7.02
N ARG A 409 17.29 -13.62 -8.13
CA ARG A 409 18.56 -13.03 -8.59
C ARG A 409 18.99 -11.92 -7.62
N ASP A 410 20.29 -11.80 -7.39
CA ASP A 410 20.91 -10.70 -6.62
C ASP A 410 21.19 -9.46 -7.48
N ARG A 411 21.00 -9.57 -8.80
CA ARG A 411 21.15 -8.50 -9.76
C ARG A 411 20.20 -8.72 -10.93
N LEU A 412 19.41 -7.70 -11.24
CA LEU A 412 18.54 -7.68 -12.42
C LEU A 412 18.67 -6.34 -13.14
N GLU A 413 19.16 -6.40 -14.38
CA GLU A 413 19.29 -5.28 -15.30
C GLU A 413 18.07 -5.16 -16.23
N PRO A 414 17.81 -3.98 -16.82
CA PRO A 414 16.72 -3.82 -17.80
C PRO A 414 16.80 -4.78 -18.99
N ALA A 415 18.01 -5.18 -19.41
CA ALA A 415 18.20 -6.10 -20.54
C ALA A 415 17.76 -7.53 -20.20
N ASP A 416 17.81 -7.93 -18.93
CA ASP A 416 17.44 -9.27 -18.48
C ASP A 416 15.94 -9.54 -18.64
N LEU A 417 15.11 -8.50 -18.75
CA LEU A 417 13.66 -8.63 -18.96
C LEU A 417 13.33 -9.31 -20.30
N ALA A 418 14.25 -9.29 -21.26
CA ALA A 418 14.08 -9.96 -22.55
C ALA A 418 14.38 -11.47 -22.50
N ASP A 419 15.01 -11.96 -21.43
CA ASP A 419 15.41 -13.36 -21.26
C ASP A 419 14.20 -14.23 -20.86
N PRO A 420 13.76 -15.19 -21.70
CA PRO A 420 12.67 -16.08 -21.34
C PRO A 420 12.95 -16.94 -20.10
N GLN A 421 14.22 -17.17 -19.76
CA GLN A 421 14.60 -17.93 -18.57
C GLN A 421 14.15 -17.22 -17.29
N LEU A 422 14.14 -15.88 -17.25
CA LEU A 422 13.62 -15.12 -16.12
C LEU A 422 12.14 -15.41 -15.86
N ALA A 423 11.31 -15.46 -16.91
CA ALA A 423 9.89 -15.79 -16.77
C ALA A 423 9.69 -17.21 -16.20
N ILE A 424 10.49 -18.17 -16.65
CA ILE A 424 10.46 -19.56 -16.16
C ILE A 424 10.87 -19.62 -14.68
N GLU A 425 11.94 -18.91 -14.29
CA GLU A 425 12.40 -18.81 -12.90
C GLU A 425 11.32 -18.22 -11.98
N VAL A 426 10.69 -17.11 -12.40
CA VAL A 426 9.60 -16.48 -11.65
C VAL A 426 8.44 -17.46 -11.48
N HIS A 427 7.96 -18.08 -12.55
CA HIS A 427 6.83 -19.01 -12.49
C HIS A 427 7.10 -20.20 -11.55
N ASN A 428 8.28 -20.83 -11.69
CA ASN A 428 8.71 -21.92 -10.80
C ASN A 428 8.76 -21.49 -9.32
N ALA A 429 9.25 -20.28 -9.05
CA ALA A 429 9.30 -19.72 -7.71
C ALA A 429 7.88 -19.55 -7.14
N LEU A 430 6.96 -18.97 -7.93
CA LEU A 430 5.57 -18.71 -7.54
C LEU A 430 4.78 -20.01 -7.32
N GLU A 431 4.98 -21.02 -8.14
CA GLU A 431 4.38 -22.34 -7.91
C GLU A 431 4.83 -22.93 -6.57
N GLU A 432 6.13 -22.89 -6.27
CA GLU A 432 6.64 -23.37 -4.98
C GLU A 432 6.08 -22.55 -3.82
N LEU A 433 6.01 -21.21 -3.96
CA LEU A 433 5.44 -20.33 -2.95
C LEU A 433 3.96 -20.65 -2.68
N SER A 434 3.17 -20.93 -3.72
CA SER A 434 1.76 -21.30 -3.58
C SER A 434 1.58 -22.54 -2.69
N ARG A 435 2.50 -23.52 -2.81
CA ARG A 435 2.51 -24.71 -1.96
C ARG A 435 2.98 -24.40 -0.54
N LEU A 436 4.05 -23.61 -0.39
CA LEU A 436 4.57 -23.20 0.93
C LEU A 436 3.54 -22.44 1.74
N LEU A 437 2.78 -21.56 1.11
CA LEU A 437 1.71 -20.78 1.75
C LEU A 437 0.40 -21.54 1.87
N GLY A 438 0.25 -22.73 1.26
CA GLY A 438 -1.02 -23.46 1.25
C GLY A 438 -2.14 -22.73 0.49
N LEU A 439 -1.78 -22.07 -0.61
CA LEU A 439 -2.67 -21.31 -1.51
C LEU A 439 -2.67 -21.93 -2.91
N PRO A 440 -3.19 -23.17 -3.10
CA PRO A 440 -3.17 -23.84 -4.40
C PRO A 440 -4.02 -23.09 -5.43
N GLY A 441 -3.57 -23.05 -6.68
CA GLY A 441 -4.29 -22.38 -7.77
C GLY A 441 -4.36 -20.86 -7.64
N LEU A 442 -3.47 -20.26 -6.84
CA LEU A 442 -3.41 -18.81 -6.69
C LEU A 442 -3.00 -18.13 -8.01
N TYR A 443 -2.02 -18.67 -8.72
CA TYR A 443 -1.54 -18.17 -10.00
C TYR A 443 -2.24 -18.88 -11.17
N ASP A 444 -2.23 -18.27 -12.36
CA ASP A 444 -2.82 -18.87 -13.57
C ASP A 444 -1.99 -19.98 -14.17
#